data_AF-A0A8T4NKZ0-F1
#
_entry.id   AF-A0A8T4NKZ0-F1
#
_cell.length_a   1.000
_cell.length_b   1.000
_cell.length_c   1.000
_cell.angle_alpha   90.00
_cell.angle_beta   90.00
_cell.angle_gamma   90.00
#
_symmetry.space_group_name_H-M   'P 1'
#
loop_
_entity.id
_entity.type
_entity.pdbx_description
1 polymer ?
#
loop_
_entity_poly.entity_id
_entity_poly.type
_entity_poly.pdbx_seq_one_letter_code
_entity_poly.pdbx_strand_id
1 'polypeptide(L)'
;PGALNTTSSNDPLLMNNTGNKAIAAGSIDLNATHLVGETDNTKALYAGNFTISLAANGGIECGGTTTNVTTLARAVYTAITNSTLSRGNHSVNDGITGQEQLYSCLTLAGSELSSQSYSTSAQGAWTLRTN
;
A
#
# COMPACT_ATOMS: atom_id res chain seq x y z
N PRO A 1 14.80 9.97 -10.20
CA PRO A 1 14.46 11.21 -9.44
C PRO A 1 13.54 12.11 -10.26
N GLY A 2 12.56 12.78 -9.64
CA GLY A 2 11.59 13.65 -10.34
C GLY A 2 10.55 12.91 -11.20
N ALA A 3 10.41 11.60 -11.02
CA ALA A 3 9.38 10.81 -11.69
C ALA A 3 8.06 10.88 -10.89
N LEU A 4 6.94 10.83 -11.61
CA LEU A 4 5.60 10.77 -11.04
C LEU A 4 5.00 9.40 -11.30
N ASN A 5 4.08 8.98 -10.44
CA ASN A 5 3.19 7.83 -10.67
C ASN A 5 3.94 6.54 -11.04
N THR A 6 4.88 6.12 -10.18
CA THR A 6 5.58 4.86 -10.37
C THR A 6 4.77 3.74 -9.71
N THR A 7 4.01 3.03 -10.54
CA THR A 7 3.24 1.85 -10.15
C THR A 7 4.16 0.64 -9.98
N SER A 8 3.89 -0.21 -8.98
CA SER A 8 4.49 -1.55 -8.91
C SER A 8 4.01 -2.42 -10.09
N SER A 9 4.93 -3.07 -10.80
CA SER A 9 4.59 -3.91 -11.95
C SER A 9 3.96 -5.24 -11.52
N ASN A 10 2.64 -5.22 -11.25
CA ASN A 10 1.87 -6.45 -11.02
C ASN A 10 2.31 -7.27 -9.78
N ASP A 11 2.81 -6.60 -8.74
CA ASP A 11 3.18 -7.22 -7.47
C ASP A 11 2.24 -6.76 -6.35
N PRO A 12 0.97 -7.21 -6.33
CA PRO A 12 0.06 -6.88 -5.25
C PRO A 12 0.57 -7.43 -3.93
N LEU A 13 0.31 -6.68 -2.86
CA LEU A 13 0.29 -7.27 -1.53
C LEU A 13 -1.01 -8.06 -1.37
N LEU A 14 -0.89 -9.38 -1.39
CA LEU A 14 -2.00 -10.32 -1.21
C LEU A 14 -2.26 -10.54 0.28
N MET A 15 -3.48 -10.21 0.72
CA MET A 15 -3.99 -10.54 2.06
C MET A 15 -4.92 -11.75 1.98
N ASN A 16 -4.75 -12.71 2.88
CA ASN A 16 -5.55 -13.94 2.90
C ASN A 16 -6.21 -14.15 4.27
N ASN A 17 -7.53 -14.36 4.31
CA ASN A 17 -8.35 -14.46 5.52
C ASN A 17 -8.30 -15.84 6.19
N THR A 18 -7.09 -16.29 6.51
CA THR A 18 -6.72 -17.45 7.34
C THR A 18 -7.83 -18.09 8.19
N GLY A 19 -8.30 -17.24 9.11
CA GLY A 19 -9.19 -17.65 10.20
C GLY A 19 -10.66 -17.74 9.83
N ASN A 20 -11.04 -17.57 8.55
CA ASN A 20 -12.43 -17.57 8.10
C ASN A 20 -13.31 -16.59 8.93
N LYS A 21 -12.74 -15.44 9.29
CA LYS A 21 -13.43 -14.41 10.07
C LYS A 21 -14.21 -13.51 9.13
N ALA A 22 -15.42 -13.09 9.50
CA ALA A 22 -16.06 -12.01 8.75
C ALA A 22 -15.35 -10.70 9.11
N ILE A 23 -14.54 -10.17 8.20
CA ILE A 23 -13.90 -8.86 8.34
C ILE A 23 -14.73 -7.91 7.50
N ALA A 24 -15.21 -6.82 8.12
CA ALA A 24 -16.11 -5.89 7.46
C ALA A 24 -15.41 -5.16 6.31
N ALA A 25 -16.19 -4.68 5.34
CA ALA A 25 -15.65 -3.83 4.30
C ALA A 25 -15.06 -2.55 4.92
N GLY A 26 -13.89 -2.12 4.44
CA GLY A 26 -13.14 -0.99 4.98
C GLY A 26 -12.46 -1.24 6.33
N SER A 27 -12.43 -2.49 6.84
CA SER A 27 -11.76 -2.82 8.10
C SER A 27 -10.24 -3.06 7.97
N ILE A 28 -9.66 -2.93 6.77
CA ILE A 28 -8.21 -3.06 6.60
C ILE A 28 -7.59 -1.68 6.78
N ASP A 29 -6.75 -1.52 7.80
CA ASP A 29 -5.97 -0.29 8.01
C ASP A 29 -4.51 -0.53 7.66
N LEU A 30 -3.86 0.49 7.09
CA LEU A 30 -2.41 0.54 6.90
C LEU A 30 -1.81 1.72 7.64
N ASN A 31 -0.73 1.46 8.39
CA ASN A 31 0.13 2.47 8.97
C ASN A 31 1.50 2.44 8.27
N ALA A 32 1.90 3.57 7.69
CA ALA A 32 3.14 3.71 6.95
C ALA A 32 4.19 4.54 7.69
N THR A 33 5.44 4.27 7.38
CA THR A 33 6.63 5.05 7.76
C THR A 33 7.32 5.58 6.51
N HIS A 34 8.25 6.52 6.63
CA HIS A 34 9.02 6.96 5.46
C HIS A 34 10.02 5.88 5.05
N LEU A 35 10.28 5.78 3.75
CA LEU A 35 11.40 5.00 3.25
C LEU A 35 12.59 5.95 3.17
N VAL A 36 13.53 5.79 4.09
CA VAL A 36 14.72 6.66 4.21
C VAL A 36 15.86 6.07 3.37
N GLY A 37 16.68 6.94 2.79
CA GLY A 37 17.86 6.52 2.04
C GLY A 37 18.83 5.71 2.89
N GLU A 38 19.26 4.57 2.39
CA GLU A 38 20.17 3.66 3.11
C GLU A 38 21.61 4.19 3.16
N THR A 39 21.99 5.09 2.25
CA THR A 39 23.31 5.74 2.23
C THR A 39 23.24 7.19 2.71
N ASP A 40 22.35 8.00 2.13
CA ASP A 40 22.06 9.36 2.56
C ASP A 40 20.68 9.40 3.23
N ASN A 41 20.71 9.31 4.56
CA ASN A 41 19.52 9.28 5.40
C ASN A 41 18.82 10.65 5.55
N THR A 42 19.35 11.71 4.93
CA THR A 42 18.68 13.01 4.85
C THR A 42 17.62 13.04 3.74
N LYS A 43 17.59 12.00 2.90
CA LYS A 43 16.62 11.83 1.81
C LYS A 43 15.59 10.77 2.18
N ALA A 44 14.34 11.02 1.82
CA ALA A 44 13.26 10.08 2.09
C ALA A 44 12.18 10.12 1.01
N LEU A 45 11.61 8.96 0.73
CA LEU A 45 10.31 8.84 0.10
C LEU A 45 9.26 8.94 1.20
N TYR A 46 8.51 10.04 1.18
CA TYR A 46 7.52 10.33 2.21
C TYR A 46 6.29 9.44 2.09
N ALA A 47 5.79 8.98 3.24
CA ALA A 47 4.60 8.12 3.33
C ALA A 47 3.38 8.77 2.69
N GLY A 48 3.25 10.10 2.80
CA GLY A 48 2.18 10.90 2.17
C GLY A 48 2.20 10.90 0.64
N ASN A 49 3.30 10.47 0.02
CA ASN A 49 3.40 10.32 -1.43
C ASN A 49 3.11 8.88 -1.88
N PHE A 50 2.61 8.03 -0.97
CA PHE A 50 2.16 6.68 -1.31
C PHE A 50 0.65 6.58 -1.25
N THR A 51 0.11 5.82 -2.19
CA THR A 51 -1.29 5.45 -2.27
C THR A 51 -1.42 3.93 -2.31
N ILE A 52 -2.51 3.41 -1.76
CA ILE A 52 -2.94 2.03 -1.92
C ILE A 52 -4.24 2.00 -2.72
N SER A 53 -4.29 1.10 -3.70
CA SER A 53 -5.45 0.84 -4.54
C SER A 53 -5.88 -0.61 -4.44
N LEU A 54 -7.18 -0.86 -4.63
CA LEU A 54 -7.74 -2.21 -4.80
C LEU A 54 -7.76 -2.67 -6.26
N ALA A 55 -7.26 -1.84 -7.19
CA ALA A 55 -7.18 -2.15 -8.61
C ALA A 55 -5.83 -1.74 -9.20
N ALA A 56 -5.22 -2.63 -9.99
CA ALA A 56 -4.06 -2.34 -10.83
C ALA A 56 -4.53 -1.99 -12.23
N ASN A 57 -4.72 -0.70 -12.50
CA ASN A 57 -5.25 -0.23 -13.78
C ASN A 57 -4.37 0.85 -14.41
N GLY A 58 -3.05 0.63 -14.44
CA GLY A 58 -2.12 1.42 -15.25
C GLY A 58 -2.08 2.91 -14.91
N GLY A 59 -2.04 3.26 -13.62
CA GLY A 59 -1.91 4.62 -13.11
C GLY A 59 -3.06 5.09 -12.22
N ILE A 60 -4.17 4.34 -12.17
CA ILE A 60 -5.32 4.63 -11.28
C ILE A 60 -4.87 4.60 -9.81
N GLU A 61 -4.06 3.63 -9.45
CA GLU A 61 -3.49 3.50 -8.12
C GLU A 61 -2.64 4.70 -7.69
N CYS A 62 -2.20 5.54 -8.62
CA CYS A 62 -1.45 6.77 -8.36
C CYS A 62 -2.32 8.04 -8.31
N GLY A 63 -3.66 7.91 -8.28
CA GLY A 63 -4.58 9.05 -8.14
C GLY A 63 -5.72 9.11 -9.17
N GLY A 64 -5.92 8.08 -10.00
CA GLY A 64 -7.10 7.97 -10.86
C GLY A 64 -8.31 7.46 -10.07
N THR A 65 -9.45 8.13 -10.23
CA THR A 65 -10.78 7.77 -9.67
C THR A 65 -10.79 7.41 -8.17
N THR A 66 -11.27 8.35 -7.36
CA THR A 66 -11.23 8.37 -5.88
C THR A 66 -11.86 7.18 -5.15
N THR A 67 -12.57 6.30 -5.83
CA THR A 67 -13.45 5.33 -5.16
C THR A 67 -12.69 4.17 -4.49
N ASN A 68 -11.45 3.84 -4.89
CA ASN A 68 -10.70 2.71 -4.30
C ASN A 68 -9.23 3.05 -4.03
N VAL A 69 -8.90 4.33 -3.90
CA VAL A 69 -7.52 4.79 -3.69
C VAL A 69 -7.43 5.49 -2.33
N THR A 70 -6.49 5.06 -1.50
CA THR A 70 -6.25 5.61 -0.17
C THR A 70 -4.85 6.18 -0.11
N THR A 71 -4.73 7.48 0.19
CA THR A 71 -3.43 8.12 0.45
C THR A 71 -2.97 7.77 1.85
N LEU A 72 -1.70 7.38 1.99
CA LEU A 72 -1.15 6.97 3.28
C LEU A 72 -0.69 8.16 4.11
N ALA A 73 -0.69 7.96 5.43
CA ALA A 73 -0.17 8.91 6.38
C ALA A 73 0.93 8.27 7.23
N ARG A 74 1.90 9.08 7.65
CA ARG A 74 2.99 8.62 8.52
C ARG A 74 2.45 8.36 9.93
N ALA A 75 2.77 7.19 10.49
CA ALA A 75 2.50 6.84 11.89
C ALA A 75 1.00 6.88 12.28
N VAL A 76 0.11 6.77 11.29
CA VAL A 76 -1.34 6.78 11.48
C VAL A 76 -1.94 5.63 10.69
N TYR A 77 -2.79 4.84 11.34
CA TYR A 77 -3.60 3.83 10.66
C TYR A 77 -4.65 4.50 9.80
N THR A 78 -4.54 4.31 8.49
CA THR A 78 -5.48 4.83 7.49
C THR A 78 -6.29 3.67 6.94
N ALA A 79 -7.62 3.75 7.04
CA ALA A 79 -8.51 2.73 6.52
C ALA A 79 -8.47 2.71 4.98
N ILE A 80 -8.29 1.52 4.41
CA ILE A 80 -8.31 1.32 2.97
C ILE A 80 -9.77 1.26 2.54
N THR A 81 -10.22 2.33 1.88
CA THR A 81 -11.63 2.48 1.51
C THR A 81 -12.07 1.33 0.60
N ASN A 82 -13.25 0.76 0.89
CA ASN A 82 -13.86 -0.37 0.16
C ASN A 82 -13.08 -1.69 0.17
N SER A 83 -12.00 -1.82 0.95
CA SER A 83 -11.28 -3.09 1.04
C SER A 83 -12.19 -4.18 1.62
N THR A 84 -12.23 -5.36 1.01
CA THR A 84 -13.07 -6.47 1.45
C THR A 84 -12.24 -7.71 1.68
N LEU A 85 -12.23 -8.20 2.92
CA LEU A 85 -11.60 -9.47 3.27
C LEU A 85 -12.67 -10.42 3.80
N SER A 86 -13.51 -10.90 2.88
CA SER A 86 -14.67 -11.73 3.20
C SER A 86 -14.27 -13.10 3.78
N ARG A 87 -15.26 -13.83 4.31
CA ARG A 87 -15.07 -15.24 4.65
C ARG A 87 -14.86 -16.06 3.37
N GLY A 88 -13.85 -16.93 3.36
CA GLY A 88 -13.54 -17.74 2.18
C GLY A 88 -12.82 -19.04 2.54
N ASN A 89 -12.96 -20.04 1.68
CA ASN A 89 -12.25 -21.31 1.78
C ASN A 89 -10.83 -21.15 1.23
N HIS A 90 -9.82 -21.30 2.09
CA HIS A 90 -8.38 -21.18 1.78
C HIS A 90 -7.85 -22.09 0.68
N SER A 91 -8.62 -23.09 0.25
CA SER A 91 -8.28 -23.93 -0.89
C SER A 91 -8.53 -23.24 -2.24
N VAL A 92 -9.25 -22.11 -2.27
CA VAL A 92 -9.55 -21.34 -3.48
C VAL A 92 -8.55 -20.19 -3.61
N ASN A 93 -7.61 -20.31 -4.54
CA ASN A 93 -6.57 -19.31 -4.82
C ASN A 93 -6.88 -18.49 -6.09
N ASP A 94 -7.97 -17.73 -6.06
CA ASP A 94 -8.48 -16.95 -7.21
C ASP A 94 -8.30 -15.43 -7.06
N GLY A 95 -7.75 -14.96 -5.93
CA GLY A 95 -7.58 -13.54 -5.63
C GLY A 95 -8.88 -12.81 -5.25
N ILE A 96 -9.97 -13.54 -5.00
CA ILE A 96 -11.32 -13.00 -4.71
C ILE A 96 -11.93 -13.66 -3.47
N THR A 97 -11.87 -14.98 -3.39
CA THR A 97 -12.55 -15.77 -2.36
C THR A 97 -11.78 -15.72 -1.04
N GLY A 98 -12.16 -14.77 -0.16
CA GLY A 98 -11.48 -14.56 1.13
C GLY A 98 -10.06 -14.00 1.00
N GLN A 99 -9.76 -13.38 -0.14
CA GLN A 99 -8.49 -12.75 -0.46
C GLN A 99 -8.73 -11.30 -0.88
N GLU A 100 -7.74 -10.43 -0.64
CA GLU A 100 -7.75 -9.03 -1.07
C GLU A 100 -6.39 -8.65 -1.61
N GLN A 101 -6.37 -7.83 -2.67
CA GLN A 101 -5.14 -7.39 -3.33
C GLN A 101 -4.96 -5.88 -3.16
N LEU A 102 -3.83 -5.51 -2.58
CA LEU A 102 -3.46 -4.11 -2.36
C LEU A 102 -2.31 -3.73 -3.29
N TYR A 103 -2.51 -2.71 -4.11
CA TYR A 103 -1.52 -2.19 -5.04
C TYR A 103 -0.99 -0.87 -4.54
N SER A 104 0.33 -0.79 -4.34
CA SER A 104 0.97 0.47 -3.93
C SER A 104 1.45 1.28 -5.11
N CYS A 105 1.35 2.60 -5.01
CA CYS A 105 2.00 3.52 -5.93
C CYS A 105 2.72 4.64 -5.19
N LEU A 106 3.90 5.01 -5.70
CA LEU A 106 4.58 6.26 -5.35
C LEU A 106 4.13 7.36 -6.33
N THR A 107 3.34 8.30 -5.83
CA THR A 107 2.78 9.40 -6.64
C THR A 107 3.82 10.47 -6.95
N LEU A 108 4.78 10.67 -6.04
CA LEU A 108 5.85 11.67 -6.18
C LEU A 108 7.18 11.19 -5.60
N ALA A 109 8.16 10.99 -6.48
CA ALA A 109 9.56 10.88 -6.13
C ALA A 109 10.22 12.27 -6.24
N GLY A 110 10.48 12.93 -5.10
CA GLY A 110 11.06 14.27 -5.04
C GLY A 110 12.35 14.42 -5.86
N SER A 111 12.59 15.63 -6.38
CA SER A 111 13.79 15.94 -7.18
C SER A 111 15.07 15.96 -6.35
N GLU A 112 14.94 16.10 -5.03
CA GLU A 112 16.04 16.08 -4.06
C GLU A 112 16.64 14.69 -3.82
N LEU A 113 15.99 13.63 -4.32
CA LEU A 113 16.40 12.24 -4.15
C LEU A 113 17.62 11.92 -5.00
N SER A 114 18.58 11.22 -4.40
CA SER A 114 19.73 10.62 -5.08
C SER A 114 19.44 9.16 -5.44
N SER A 115 20.24 8.60 -6.35
CA SER A 115 20.19 7.17 -6.68
C SER A 115 20.74 6.36 -5.53
N GLN A 116 19.85 5.70 -4.78
CA GLN A 116 20.15 4.81 -3.67
C GLN A 116 18.93 3.93 -3.38
N SER A 117 19.11 2.92 -2.52
CA SER A 117 18.00 2.18 -1.93
C SER A 117 17.30 3.04 -0.87
N TYR A 118 15.97 2.94 -0.82
CA TYR A 118 15.14 3.57 0.20
C TYR A 118 14.34 2.48 0.90
N SER A 119 14.40 2.43 2.23
CA SER A 119 13.72 1.37 2.99
C SER A 119 13.20 1.86 4.34
N THR A 120 12.35 1.05 4.95
CA THR A 120 11.77 1.30 6.27
C THR A 120 12.71 0.90 7.42
N SER A 121 13.91 0.41 7.12
CA SER A 121 14.87 -0.14 8.11
C SER A 121 15.15 0.81 9.27
N ALA A 122 15.27 2.11 8.98
CA ALA A 122 15.55 3.15 9.98
C ALA A 122 14.30 3.70 10.69
N GLN A 123 13.08 3.41 10.22
CA GLN A 123 11.84 3.99 10.75
C GLN A 123 10.81 2.99 11.25
N GLY A 124 11.06 1.69 11.09
CA GLY A 124 10.12 0.62 11.44
C GLY A 124 9.19 0.26 10.28
N ALA A 125 8.72 -1.00 10.28
CA ALA A 125 7.94 -1.56 9.19
C ALA A 125 6.56 -0.91 9.03
N TRP A 126 6.07 -0.91 7.79
CA TRP A 126 4.65 -0.66 7.54
C TRP A 126 3.82 -1.79 8.14
N THR A 127 2.67 -1.45 8.73
CA THR A 127 1.84 -2.41 9.45
C THR A 127 0.42 -2.38 8.92
N LEU A 128 -0.07 -3.54 8.49
CA LEU A 128 -1.47 -3.78 8.18
C LEU A 128 -2.17 -4.43 9.36
N ARG A 129 -3.41 -4.04 9.59
CA ARG A 129 -4.30 -4.68 10.56
C ARG A 129 -5.72 -4.76 10.04
N THR A 130 -6.48 -5.67 10.64
CA THR A 130 -7.92 -5.77 10.42
C THR A 130 -8.64 -5.42 11.72
N ASN A 131 -9.58 -4.47 11.67
CA ASN A 131 -10.40 -4.06 12.81
C ASN A 131 -11.72 -4.84 12.86
#